data_AF-A0A5K1FMQ6-F1
#
_entry.id   AF-A0A5K1FMQ6-F1
#
_cell.length_a   1.000
_cell.length_b   1.000
_cell.length_c   1.000
_cell.angle_alpha   90.00
_cell.angle_beta   90.00
_cell.angle_gamma   90.00
#
_symmetry.space_group_name_H-M   'P 1'
#
loop_
_entity.id
_entity.type
_entity.pdbx_description
1 polymer ?
#
loop_
_entity_poly.entity_id
_entity_poly.type
_entity_poly.pdbx_seq_one_letter_code
_entity_poly.pdbx_strand_id
1 'polypeptide(L)' 'EKVQIPITKPYISFIGNGSGETIISWNSTASEKGSDGQPIGTILSASVAIESDYFCATGITFE' A
#
# COMPACT_ATOMS: atom_id res chain seq x y z
N GLU A 1 -1.18 8.28 -1.75
CA GLU A 1 -1.29 7.51 -3.00
C GLU A 1 -1.56 6.05 -2.65
N LYS A 2 -2.25 5.31 -3.52
CA LYS A 2 -2.42 3.86 -3.37
C LYS A 2 -1.36 3.13 -4.19
N VAL A 3 -0.58 2.27 -3.55
CA VAL A 3 0.60 1.64 -4.16
C VAL A 3 0.46 0.12 -4.19
N GLN A 4 0.81 -0.51 -5.31
CA GLN A 4 0.91 -1.97 -5.44
C GLN A 4 2.30 -2.38 -5.94
N ILE A 5 2.96 -3.27 -5.19
CA ILE A 5 4.18 -3.96 -5.60
C ILE A 5 3.78 -5.38 -6.03
N PRO A 6 3.72 -5.66 -7.34
CA PRO A 6 3.28 -6.95 -7.83
C PRO A 6 4.35 -8.03 -7.58
N ILE A 7 3.91 -9.28 -7.55
CA ILE A 7 4.76 -10.48 -7.42
C ILE A 7 5.91 -10.57 -8.43
N THR A 8 5.76 -9.91 -9.58
CA THR A 8 6.79 -9.91 -10.64
C THR A 8 7.95 -8.95 -10.38
N LYS A 9 7.97 -8.24 -9.24
CA LYS A 9 9.00 -7.24 -8.91
C LYS A 9 9.67 -7.55 -7.55
N PRO A 10 10.45 -8.65 -7.44
CA PRO A 10 11.18 -8.96 -6.23
C PRO A 10 12.27 -7.92 -5.92
N TYR A 11 12.72 -7.88 -4.67
CA TYR A 11 13.84 -7.05 -4.20
C TYR A 11 13.60 -5.53 -4.28
N ILE A 12 12.35 -5.09 -4.15
CA ILE A 12 12.02 -3.67 -4.04
C ILE A 12 12.28 -3.17 -2.61
N SER A 13 12.92 -2.01 -2.49
CA SER A 13 13.13 -1.33 -1.22
C SER A 13 12.56 0.09 -1.26
N PHE A 14 11.80 0.46 -0.24
CA PHE A 14 11.39 1.84 -0.01
C PHE A 14 12.31 2.48 1.04
N ILE A 15 12.91 3.62 0.69
CA ILE A 15 13.84 4.36 1.55
C ILE A 15 13.30 5.79 1.66
N GLY A 16 12.72 6.11 2.81
CA GLY A 16 12.26 7.46 3.13
C GLY A 16 13.29 8.24 3.95
N ASN A 17 13.11 9.56 4.01
CA ASN A 17 13.99 10.46 4.76
C ASN A 17 13.73 10.43 6.29
N GLY A 18 12.63 9.81 6.72
CA GLY A 18 12.22 9.70 8.12
C GLY A 18 10.73 9.38 8.21
N SER A 19 10.31 8.57 9.19
CA SER A 19 8.93 8.09 9.30
C SER A 19 7.90 9.21 9.55
N GLY A 20 8.32 10.36 10.08
CA GLY A 20 7.47 11.56 10.20
C GLY A 20 7.48 12.49 9.00
N GLU A 21 8.34 12.23 8.01
CA GLU A 21 8.52 13.09 6.82
C GLU A 21 8.02 12.41 5.55
N THR A 22 8.27 11.11 5.42
CA THR A 22 7.88 10.31 4.25
C THR A 22 6.71 9.42 4.63
N ILE A 23 5.52 9.75 4.10
CA ILE A 23 4.27 9.06 4.43
C ILE A 23 3.56 8.69 3.12
N ILE A 24 3.20 7.42 2.97
CA ILE A 24 2.26 6.97 1.93
C ILE A 24 0.93 6.73 2.61
N SER A 25 -0.03 7.61 2.31
CA SER A 25 -1.38 7.54 2.86
C SER A 25 -2.45 7.29 1.79
N TRP A 26 -3.46 6.51 2.12
CA TRP A 26 -4.70 6.36 1.37
C TRP A 26 -5.91 6.20 2.31
N ASN A 27 -7.11 6.59 1.87
CA ASN A 27 -8.28 6.70 2.77
C ASN A 27 -9.42 5.73 2.41
N SER A 28 -9.14 4.63 1.71
CA SER A 28 -10.18 3.65 1.37
C SER A 28 -10.63 2.85 2.60
N THR A 29 -11.90 2.48 2.62
CA THR A 29 -12.47 1.59 3.65
C THR A 29 -13.00 0.32 3.00
N ALA A 30 -13.01 -0.80 3.72
CA ALA A 30 -13.54 -2.06 3.19
C ALA A 30 -15.02 -1.97 2.76
N SER A 31 -15.77 -1.02 3.32
CA SER A 31 -17.16 -0.72 3.00
C SER A 31 -17.37 0.20 1.80
N GLU A 32 -16.30 0.82 1.29
CA GLU A 32 -16.35 1.67 0.10
C GLU A 32 -16.87 0.85 -1.09
N LYS A 33 -17.78 1.44 -1.88
CA LYS A 33 -18.38 0.74 -3.03
C LYS A 33 -17.47 0.87 -4.26
N GLY A 34 -17.13 -0.27 -4.83
CA GLY A 34 -16.44 -0.36 -6.12
C GLY A 34 -17.32 0.05 -7.30
N SER A 35 -16.76 -0.02 -8.50
CA SER A 35 -17.48 0.29 -9.75
C SER A 35 -18.63 -0.67 -10.04
N ASP A 36 -18.62 -1.86 -9.45
CA ASP A 36 -19.69 -2.85 -9.49
C ASP A 36 -20.79 -2.62 -8.43
N GLY A 37 -20.63 -1.58 -7.60
CA GLY A 37 -21.54 -1.22 -6.52
C GLY A 37 -21.41 -2.09 -5.26
N GLN A 38 -20.48 -3.05 -5.24
CA GLN A 38 -20.22 -3.92 -4.09
C GLN A 38 -19.11 -3.36 -3.20
N PRO A 39 -19.06 -3.70 -1.89
CA PRO A 39 -17.95 -3.32 -1.04
C PRO A 39 -16.62 -3.86 -1.56
N ILE A 40 -15.58 -3.01 -1.62
CA ILE A 40 -14.25 -3.41 -2.10
C ILE A 40 -13.57 -4.44 -1.19
N GLY A 41 -13.96 -4.51 0.09
CA GLY A 41 -13.41 -5.45 1.06
C GLY A 41 -12.01 -5.08 1.59
N THR A 42 -11.51 -5.88 2.53
CA THR A 42 -10.30 -5.56 3.32
C THR A 42 -9.02 -5.54 2.49
N ILE A 43 -8.86 -6.48 1.55
CA ILE A 43 -7.65 -6.57 0.73
C ILE A 43 -7.53 -5.34 -0.17
N LEU A 44 -8.63 -4.97 -0.84
CA LEU A 44 -8.63 -3.80 -1.72
C LEU A 44 -8.67 -2.48 -0.96
N SER A 45 -8.90 -2.44 0.36
CA SER A 45 -8.80 -1.20 1.14
C SER A 45 -7.38 -0.82 1.54
N ALA A 46 -6.36 -1.68 1.33
CA ALA A 46 -4.99 -1.39 1.72
C ALA A 46 -4.41 -0.16 0.98
N SER A 47 -3.73 0.72 1.72
CA SER A 47 -2.98 1.87 1.15
C SER A 47 -1.76 1.43 0.35
N VAL A 48 -1.07 0.39 0.83
CA VAL A 48 0.08 -0.23 0.16
C VAL A 48 -0.09 -1.75 0.15
N ALA A 49 -0.16 -2.34 -1.04
CA ALA A 49 -0.22 -3.79 -1.24
C ALA A 49 1.14 -4.32 -1.70
N ILE A 50 1.74 -5.23 -0.93
CA ILE A 50 3.05 -5.81 -1.22
C ILE A 50 2.85 -7.30 -1.47
N GLU A 51 2.91 -7.70 -2.73
CA GLU A 51 2.76 -9.10 -3.17
C GLU A 51 4.11 -9.69 -3.63
N SER A 52 5.21 -9.08 -3.19
CA SER A 52 6.56 -9.34 -3.68
C SER A 52 7.46 -9.97 -2.63
N ASP A 53 8.33 -10.88 -3.09
CA ASP A 53 9.40 -11.43 -2.27
C ASP A 53 10.49 -10.39 -1.97
N TYR A 54 11.12 -10.51 -0.80
CA TYR A 54 12.26 -9.71 -0.34
C TYR A 54 12.03 -8.18 -0.32
N PHE A 55 10.80 -7.75 -0.02
CA PHE A 55 10.51 -6.33 0.18
C PHE A 55 11.12 -5.79 1.48
N CYS A 56 11.71 -4.60 1.42
CA CYS A 56 12.22 -3.87 2.58
C CYS A 56 11.67 -2.44 2.60
N ALA A 57 11.44 -1.90 3.80
CA ALA A 57 11.09 -0.49 3.98
C ALA A 57 11.83 0.10 5.17
N THR A 58 12.36 1.31 5.02
CA THR A 58 13.00 2.05 6.11
C THR A 58 12.71 3.56 6.01
N GLY A 59 12.61 4.22 7.17
CA GLY A 59 12.40 5.66 7.24
C GLY A 59 11.08 6.15 6.61
N ILE A 60 10.04 5.31 6.58
CA ILE A 60 8.76 5.60 5.91
C ILE A 60 7.57 5.10 6.74
N THR A 61 6.44 5.81 6.67
CA THR A 61 5.16 5.42 7.29
C THR A 61 4.12 5.05 6.23
N PHE A 62 3.32 4.03 6.53
CA PHE A 62 2.15 3.63 5.74
C PHE A 62 0.88 3.83 6.59
N GLU A 63 -0.12 4.55 6.05
CA GLU A 63 -1.40 4.78 6.74
C GLU A 63 -2.62 4.84 5.81
#